data_AF-A0A967Z3M6-F1
#
_entry.id   AF-A0A967Z3M6-F1
#
_cell.length_a   1.000
_cell.length_b   1.000
_cell.length_c   1.000
_cell.angle_alpha   90.00
_cell.angle_beta   90.00
_cell.angle_gamma   90.00
#
_symmetry.space_group_name_H-M   'P 1'
#
loop_
_entity.id
_entity.type
_entity.pdbx_description
1 polymer ?
#
loop_
_entity_poly.entity_id
_entity_poly.type
_entity_poly.pdbx_seq_one_letter_code
_entity_poly.pdbx_strand_id
1 'polypeptide(L)' 'MSATLQETSVISRKLAVLLEELNEECTYVQSLIAHLKLSNLTAGQVEEILAELNAAVVHLSTHTTNLDDVIAEEIDKL' A
#
# COMPACT_ATOMS: atom_id res chain seq x y z
N MET A 1 32.25 14.42 1.93
CA MET A 1 31.27 14.74 2.99
C MET A 1 29.91 14.70 2.32
N SER A 2 29.24 13.55 2.31
CA SER A 2 27.90 13.44 1.72
C SER A 2 26.91 13.98 2.73
N ALA A 3 26.24 15.08 2.39
CA ALA A 3 25.16 15.62 3.20
C ALA A 3 24.01 14.61 3.20
N THR A 4 23.69 14.10 4.38
CA THR A 4 22.45 13.36 4.63
C THR A 4 21.30 14.31 4.32
N LEU A 5 20.56 14.06 3.24
CA LEU A 5 19.29 14.72 2.99
C LEU A 5 18.36 14.26 4.10
N GLN A 6 18.22 15.09 5.12
CA GLN A 6 17.22 14.92 6.14
C GLN A 6 15.89 15.25 5.47
N GLU A 7 15.18 14.21 4.99
CA GLU A 7 13.81 14.35 4.51
C GLU A 7 12.97 14.89 5.66
N THR A 8 12.76 16.20 5.67
CA THR A 8 11.79 16.85 6.54
C THR A 8 10.43 16.48 6.00
N SER A 9 9.88 15.37 6.50
CA SER A 9 8.50 14.97 6.24
C SER A 9 7.57 16.13 6.60
N VAL A 10 6.72 16.52 5.64
CA VAL A 10 5.70 17.59 5.82
C VAL A 10 4.49 17.13 6.64
N ILE A 11 4.49 15.86 7.05
CA ILE A 11 3.47 15.19 7.86
C ILE A 11 4.12 14.44 9.03
N SER A 12 3.33 14.07 10.02
CA SER A 12 3.77 13.30 11.18
C SER A 12 4.37 11.96 10.75
N ARG A 13 5.34 11.50 11.55
CA ARG A 13 6.00 10.20 11.32
C ARG A 13 5.01 9.04 11.28
N LYS A 14 3.94 9.10 12.08
CA LYS A 14 2.88 8.08 12.08
C LYS A 14 2.19 8.02 10.72
N LEU A 15 1.74 9.17 10.20
CA LEU A 15 1.07 9.21 8.91
C LEU A 15 2.04 8.82 7.77
N ALA A 16 3.29 9.26 7.81
CA ALA A 16 4.29 8.88 6.82
C ALA A 16 4.49 7.36 6.73
N VAL A 17 4.61 6.66 7.88
CA VAL A 17 4.75 5.20 7.91
C VAL A 17 3.50 4.50 7.37
N LEU A 18 2.31 4.93 7.79
CA LEU A 18 1.04 4.35 7.32
C LEU A 18 0.86 4.52 5.81
N LEU A 19 1.24 5.68 5.26
CA LEU A 19 1.17 5.93 3.82
C LEU A 19 2.19 5.12 3.04
N GLU A 20 3.39 4.88 3.59
CA GLU A 20 4.37 4.00 2.96
C GLU A 20 3.86 2.55 2.91
N GLU A 21 3.36 2.02 4.03
CA GLU A 21 2.76 0.67 4.09
C GLU A 21 1.57 0.53 3.13
N LEU A 22 0.70 1.54 3.09
CA LEU A 22 -0.43 1.57 2.16
C LEU A 22 0.05 1.57 0.70
N ASN A 23 1.12 2.32 0.39
CA ASN A 23 1.68 2.40 -0.95
C ASN A 23 2.30 1.07 -1.39
N GLU A 24 3.03 0.39 -0.50
CA GLU A 24 3.57 -0.95 -0.73
C GLU A 24 2.45 -1.94 -1.07
N GLU A 25 1.40 -1.99 -0.26
CA GLU A 25 0.27 -2.91 -0.45
C GLU A 25 -0.54 -2.57 -1.73
N CYS A 26 -0.78 -1.28 -2.01
CA CYS A 26 -1.40 -0.84 -3.27
C CYS A 26 -0.60 -1.29 -4.50
N THR A 27 0.73 -1.17 -4.44
CA THR A 27 1.63 -1.58 -5.53
C THR A 27 1.57 -3.08 -5.74
N TYR A 28 1.51 -3.86 -4.66
CA TYR A 28 1.38 -5.31 -4.73
C TYR A 28 0.04 -5.73 -5.37
N VAL A 29 -1.08 -5.14 -4.94
CA VAL A 29 -2.41 -5.35 -5.57
C VAL A 29 -2.38 -5.07 -7.06
N GLN A 30 -1.79 -3.94 -7.47
CA GLN A 30 -1.65 -3.59 -8.88
C GLN A 30 -0.84 -4.62 -9.66
N SER A 31 0.24 -5.15 -9.08
CA SER A 31 1.06 -6.19 -9.71
C SER A 31 0.28 -7.49 -9.94
N LEU A 32 -0.53 -7.93 -8.97
CA LEU A 32 -1.35 -9.13 -9.07
C LEU A 32 -2.44 -8.98 -10.15
N ILE A 33 -3.10 -7.82 -10.19
CA ILE A 33 -4.07 -7.49 -11.25
C ILE A 33 -3.39 -7.47 -12.63
N ALA A 34 -2.15 -6.97 -12.72
CA ALA A 34 -1.40 -7.02 -13.96
C ALA A 34 -1.03 -8.46 -14.36
N HIS A 35 -0.65 -9.31 -13.41
CA HIS A 35 -0.38 -10.73 -13.66
C HIS A 35 -1.61 -11.47 -14.20
N LEU A 36 -2.80 -11.20 -13.66
CA LEU A 36 -4.06 -11.78 -14.19
C LEU A 36 -4.35 -11.43 -15.66
N LYS A 37 -3.74 -10.37 -16.19
CA LYS A 37 -3.89 -9.96 -17.61
C LYS A 37 -2.92 -10.67 -18.55
N LEU A 38 -1.96 -11.43 -18.03
CA LEU A 38 -1.02 -12.18 -18.86
C LEU A 38 -1.73 -13.32 -19.59
N SER A 39 -1.38 -13.51 -20.86
CA SER A 39 -1.83 -14.68 -21.64
C SER A 39 -1.14 -15.96 -21.16
N ASN A 40 -1.85 -17.10 -21.24
CA ASN A 40 -1.34 -18.46 -20.97
C ASN A 40 -1.11 -18.82 -19.49
N LEU A 41 -1.85 -18.20 -18.56
CA LEU A 41 -1.87 -18.69 -17.19
C LEU A 41 -2.54 -20.07 -17.11
N THR A 42 -1.94 -20.97 -16.37
CA THR A 42 -2.59 -22.22 -15.96
C THR A 42 -3.65 -21.96 -14.89
N ALA A 43 -4.61 -22.86 -14.72
CA ALA A 43 -5.62 -22.73 -13.68
C ALA A 43 -5.02 -22.60 -12.27
N GLY A 44 -3.93 -23.33 -11.98
CA GLY A 44 -3.23 -23.24 -10.69
C GLY A 44 -2.56 -21.88 -10.46
N GLN A 45 -1.97 -21.27 -11.51
CA GLN A 45 -1.41 -19.92 -11.41
C GLN A 45 -2.51 -18.87 -11.20
N VAL A 46 -3.67 -19.04 -11.85
CA VAL A 46 -4.81 -18.15 -11.60
C VAL A 46 -5.30 -18.27 -10.16
N GLU A 47 -5.41 -19.50 -9.63
CA GLU A 47 -5.81 -19.74 -8.24
C GLU A 47 -4.83 -19.08 -7.24
N GLU A 48 -3.52 -19.26 -7.45
CA GLU A 48 -2.48 -18.65 -6.61
C GLU A 48 -2.55 -17.12 -6.63
N ILE A 49 -2.63 -16.51 -7.81
CA ILE A 49 -2.74 -15.05 -7.94
C ILE A 49 -4.02 -14.53 -7.27
N LEU A 50 -5.14 -15.25 -7.39
CA LEU A 50 -6.40 -14.85 -6.73
C LEU A 50 -6.35 -15.01 -5.21
N ALA A 51 -5.68 -16.04 -4.70
CA ALA A 51 -5.48 -16.22 -3.26
C ALA A 51 -4.62 -15.09 -2.68
N GLU A 52 -3.51 -14.75 -3.35
CA GLU A 52 -2.66 -13.61 -2.99
C GLU A 52 -3.42 -12.29 -3.07
N LEU A 53 -4.19 -12.06 -4.14
CA LEU A 53 -4.98 -10.84 -4.31
C LEU A 53 -6.02 -10.69 -3.20
N ASN A 54 -6.66 -11.79 -2.80
CA ASN A 54 -7.61 -11.76 -1.70
C ASN A 54 -6.92 -11.38 -0.37
N ALA A 55 -5.73 -11.92 -0.10
CA ALA A 55 -4.95 -11.53 1.08
C ALA A 55 -4.55 -10.05 1.04
N ALA A 56 -4.07 -9.58 -0.11
CA ALA A 56 -3.67 -8.18 -0.31
C ALA A 56 -4.85 -7.20 -0.13
N VAL A 57 -6.05 -7.57 -0.59
CA VAL A 57 -7.28 -6.78 -0.36
C VAL A 57 -7.64 -6.71 1.13
N VAL A 58 -7.45 -7.79 1.89
CA VAL A 58 -7.67 -7.80 3.35
C VAL A 58 -6.64 -6.91 4.06
N HIS A 59 -5.37 -6.95 3.66
CA HIS A 59 -4.34 -6.06 4.19
C HIS A 59 -4.64 -4.60 3.87
N LEU A 60 -5.06 -4.29 2.64
CA LEU A 60 -5.45 -2.94 2.24
C LEU A 60 -6.61 -2.41 3.09
N SER A 61 -7.62 -3.25 3.35
CA SER A 61 -8.71 -2.90 4.26
C SER A 61 -8.20 -2.58 5.67
N THR A 62 -7.17 -3.28 6.13
CA THR A 62 -6.56 -3.05 7.44
C THR A 62 -5.80 -1.72 7.47
N HIS A 63 -4.96 -1.46 6.46
CA HIS A 63 -4.20 -0.20 6.36
C HIS A 63 -5.09 1.05 6.18
N THR A 64 -6.25 0.89 5.54
CA THR A 64 -7.20 2.00 5.33
C THR A 64 -8.17 2.19 6.49
N THR A 65 -8.23 1.26 7.45
CA THR A 65 -9.12 1.40 8.62
C THR A 65 -8.66 2.58 9.49
N ASN A 66 -9.53 3.58 9.64
CA ASN A 66 -9.30 4.83 10.38
C ASN A 66 -8.14 5.69 9.85
N LEU A 67 -7.63 5.42 8.65
CA LEU A 67 -6.56 6.24 8.06
C LEU A 67 -7.07 7.66 7.74
N ASP A 68 -8.34 7.79 7.40
CA ASP A 68 -9.05 9.04 7.20
C ASP A 68 -9.03 9.93 8.45
N ASP A 69 -9.25 9.36 9.64
CA ASP A 69 -9.15 10.09 10.90
C ASP A 69 -7.71 10.61 11.12
N VAL A 70 -6.70 9.77 10.86
CA VAL A 70 -5.29 10.17 11.01
C VAL A 70 -4.91 11.28 10.02
N ILE A 71 -5.43 11.23 8.80
CA ILE A 71 -5.24 12.30 7.81
C ILE A 71 -5.94 13.58 8.26
N ALA A 72 -7.18 13.50 8.77
CA ALA A 72 -7.91 14.65 9.27
C ALA A 72 -7.20 15.32 10.46
N GLU A 73 -6.71 14.52 11.42
CA GLU A 73 -5.89 15.00 12.53
C GLU A 73 -4.61 15.70 12.08
N GLU A 74 -4.03 15.28 10.95
CA GLU A 74 -2.84 15.93 10.40
C GLU A 74 -3.19 17.26 9.75
N ILE A 75 -4.30 17.33 9.00
CA ILE A 75 -4.81 18.56 8.38
C ILE A 75 -5.12 19.62 9.44
N ASP A 76 -5.78 19.24 10.54
CA ASP A 76 -6.14 20.15 11.63
C ASP A 76 -4.91 20.75 12.35
N LYS A 77 -3.73 20.16 12.18
CA LYS A 77 -2.46 20.65 12.76
C LYS A 77 -1.69 21.60 11.85
N LEU A 78 -2.11 21.77 10.59
CA LEU A 78 -1.52 22.71 9.62
C LEU A 78 -2.02 24.13 9.84
#